data_AF-A0A6I7Z6X1-F1
#
_entry.id   AF-A0A6I7Z6X1-F1
#
_cell.length_a   1.000
_cell.length_b   1.000
_cell.length_c   1.000
_cell.angle_alpha   90.00
_cell.angle_beta   90.00
_cell.angle_gamma   90.00
#
_symmetry.space_group_name_H-M   'P 1'
#
loop_
_entity.id
_entity.type
_entity.pdbx_description
1 polymer ?
#
loop_
_entity_poly.entity_id
_entity_poly.type
_entity_poly.pdbx_seq_one_letter_code
_entity_poly.pdbx_strand_id
1 'polypeptide(L)'
;MSDNVYFDITINDEPAGRIVFKLFDTEVPKTARNFRELATGVHGFGYEGSSFHRVIPEFMLQGGDFTRGDGTGGKSIYGEKFADENFQLKHTKPGQLSMANAGPNTNGSQFFITTIVTDWLDNKHVVFGEVVEGMDIVKQVEALGSRNGATKAKITIAKSGVVGA
;
A
#
# COMPACT_ATOMS: atom_id res chain seq x y z
N MET A 1 -4.40 -22.15 -3.39
CA MET A 1 -5.33 -21.01 -3.16
C MET A 1 -4.49 -19.76 -3.22
N SER A 2 -4.89 -18.75 -3.98
CA SER A 2 -4.06 -17.55 -4.14
C SER A 2 -4.16 -16.69 -2.88
N ASP A 3 -3.10 -16.57 -2.08
CA ASP A 3 -3.04 -15.66 -0.92
C ASP A 3 -2.85 -14.18 -1.35
N ASN A 4 -3.27 -13.84 -2.56
CA ASN A 4 -3.22 -12.48 -3.11
C ASN A 4 -4.17 -11.59 -2.34
N VAL A 5 -3.77 -10.33 -2.14
CA VAL A 5 -4.58 -9.33 -1.47
C VAL A 5 -5.28 -8.47 -2.51
N TYR A 6 -6.51 -8.02 -2.25
CA TYR A 6 -7.21 -7.07 -3.12
C TYR A 6 -7.61 -5.80 -2.38
N PHE A 7 -7.71 -4.71 -3.14
CA PHE A 7 -8.41 -3.48 -2.76
C PHE A 7 -9.45 -3.14 -3.81
N ASP A 8 -10.71 -2.98 -3.40
CA ASP A 8 -11.73 -2.31 -4.20
C ASP A 8 -11.64 -0.82 -3.95
N ILE A 9 -11.45 -0.06 -5.01
CA ILE A 9 -11.21 1.38 -4.98
C ILE A 9 -12.49 2.11 -5.36
N THR A 10 -12.81 3.15 -4.59
CA THR A 10 -13.78 4.17 -4.97
C THR A 10 -13.09 5.52 -5.18
N ILE A 11 -13.62 6.32 -6.10
CA ILE A 11 -13.21 7.70 -6.36
C ILE A 11 -14.45 8.57 -6.17
N ASN A 12 -14.41 9.50 -5.21
CA ASN A 12 -15.57 10.27 -4.79
C ASN A 12 -16.79 9.39 -4.47
N ASP A 13 -16.54 8.29 -3.76
CA ASP A 13 -17.52 7.29 -3.35
C ASP A 13 -18.16 6.47 -4.50
N GLU A 14 -17.74 6.69 -5.76
CA GLU A 14 -18.13 5.89 -6.92
C GLU A 14 -17.13 4.73 -7.16
N PRO A 15 -17.58 3.50 -7.47
CA PRO A 15 -16.70 2.38 -7.77
C PRO A 15 -15.77 2.66 -8.96
N ALA A 16 -14.46 2.54 -8.76
CA ALA A 16 -13.45 2.73 -9.80
C ALA A 16 -12.91 1.40 -10.34
N GLY A 17 -12.72 0.41 -9.47
CA GLY A 17 -12.22 -0.91 -9.86
C GLY A 17 -11.45 -1.59 -8.74
N ARG A 18 -10.78 -2.70 -9.08
CA ARG A 18 -10.02 -3.52 -8.12
C ARG A 18 -8.54 -3.52 -8.46
N ILE A 19 -7.71 -3.44 -7.43
CA ILE A 19 -6.27 -3.70 -7.50
C ILE A 19 -5.99 -5.02 -6.77
N VAL A 20 -5.26 -5.93 -7.41
CA VAL A 20 -4.83 -7.19 -6.80
C VAL A 20 -3.32 -7.20 -6.66
N PHE A 21 -2.84 -7.61 -5.50
CA PHE A 21 -1.44 -7.67 -5.12
C PHE A 21 -1.01 -9.11 -4.87
N LYS A 22 0.15 -9.47 -5.40
CA LYS A 22 0.92 -10.61 -4.92
C LYS A 22 1.87 -10.12 -3.83
N LEU A 23 1.98 -10.86 -2.73
CA LEU A 23 2.93 -10.58 -1.66
C LEU A 23 4.15 -11.51 -1.75
N PHE A 24 5.30 -11.04 -1.26
CA PHE A 24 6.57 -11.74 -1.30
C PHE A 24 6.85 -12.44 0.04
N ASP A 25 5.99 -13.41 0.40
CA ASP A 25 6.04 -14.12 1.68
C ASP A 25 7.37 -14.87 1.93
N THR A 26 8.08 -15.26 0.87
CA THR A 26 9.36 -15.97 0.99
C THR A 26 10.47 -15.02 1.46
N GLU A 27 10.51 -13.82 0.89
CA GLU A 27 11.55 -12.83 1.12
C GLU A 27 11.28 -12.01 2.39
N VAL A 28 10.01 -11.64 2.63
CA VAL A 28 9.59 -10.74 3.71
C VAL A 28 8.31 -11.25 4.41
N PRO A 29 8.34 -12.43 5.06
CA PRO A 29 7.16 -13.06 5.63
C PRO A 29 6.43 -12.21 6.68
N LYS A 30 7.14 -11.44 7.52
CA LYS A 30 6.50 -10.59 8.54
C LYS A 30 5.82 -9.39 7.89
N THR A 31 6.48 -8.76 6.93
CA THR A 31 5.95 -7.58 6.23
C THR A 31 4.72 -7.96 5.39
N ALA A 32 4.81 -9.07 4.65
CA ALA A 32 3.70 -9.62 3.87
C ALA A 32 2.51 -9.99 4.77
N ARG A 33 2.77 -10.70 5.88
CA ARG A 33 1.72 -11.07 6.85
C ARG A 33 1.02 -9.85 7.43
N ASN A 34 1.77 -8.82 7.83
CA ASN A 34 1.19 -7.57 8.34
C ASN A 34 0.22 -6.96 7.32
N PHE A 35 0.63 -6.81 6.07
CA PHE A 35 -0.23 -6.23 5.04
C PHE A 35 -1.47 -7.09 4.76
N ARG A 36 -1.31 -8.42 4.68
CA ARG A 36 -2.41 -9.35 4.46
C ARG A 36 -3.46 -9.27 5.57
N GLU A 37 -3.05 -9.34 6.83
CA GLU A 37 -3.97 -9.35 7.96
C GLU A 37 -4.64 -7.98 8.19
N LEU A 38 -3.96 -6.88 7.84
CA LEU A 38 -4.57 -5.55 7.77
C LEU A 38 -5.58 -5.44 6.62
N ALA A 39 -5.36 -6.12 5.50
CA ALA A 39 -6.33 -6.14 4.41
C ALA A 39 -7.59 -6.95 4.76
N THR A 40 -7.46 -8.06 5.50
CA THR A 40 -8.63 -8.84 5.94
C THR A 40 -9.38 -8.22 7.11
N GLY A 41 -8.74 -7.33 7.87
CA GLY A 41 -9.34 -6.74 9.07
C GLY A 41 -9.52 -7.72 10.23
N VAL A 42 -8.84 -8.87 10.21
CA VAL A 42 -9.02 -9.96 11.21
C VAL A 42 -8.77 -9.51 12.65
N HIS A 43 -8.01 -8.43 12.85
CA HIS A 43 -7.71 -7.85 14.16
C HIS A 43 -8.69 -6.75 14.59
N GLY A 44 -9.80 -6.55 13.88
CA GLY A 44 -10.79 -5.50 14.15
C GLY A 44 -10.36 -4.10 13.68
N PHE A 45 -9.26 -4.00 12.94
CA PHE A 45 -8.78 -2.80 12.27
C PHE A 45 -8.06 -3.18 10.98
N GLY A 46 -8.00 -2.28 10.00
CA GLY A 46 -7.45 -2.61 8.70
C GLY A 46 -7.58 -1.51 7.66
N TYR A 47 -7.36 -1.87 6.40
CA TYR A 47 -7.37 -0.92 5.28
C TYR A 47 -8.76 -0.55 4.78
N GLU A 48 -9.78 -1.39 5.01
CA GLU A 48 -11.15 -1.09 4.60
C GLU A 48 -11.64 0.25 5.20
N GLY A 49 -12.12 1.14 4.33
CA GLY A 49 -12.55 2.50 4.66
C GLY A 49 -11.43 3.54 4.71
N SER A 50 -10.16 3.14 4.70
CA SER A 50 -9.02 4.06 4.65
C SER A 50 -8.81 4.63 3.24
N SER A 51 -7.93 5.63 3.11
CA SER A 51 -7.74 6.37 1.85
C SER A 51 -6.28 6.47 1.41
N PHE A 52 -6.09 6.69 0.12
CA PHE A 52 -4.81 7.16 -0.43
C PHE A 52 -4.70 8.66 -0.15
N HIS A 53 -3.97 9.02 0.91
CA HIS A 53 -3.87 10.40 1.39
C HIS A 53 -2.79 11.20 0.67
N ARG A 54 -1.87 10.54 -0.05
CA ARG A 54 -0.77 11.20 -0.76
C ARG A 54 -0.50 10.52 -2.10
N VAL A 55 -0.75 11.21 -3.21
CA VAL A 55 -0.51 10.69 -4.56
C VAL A 55 0.33 11.68 -5.36
N ILE A 56 1.50 11.26 -5.80
CA ILE A 56 2.43 12.07 -6.60
C ILE A 56 2.58 11.39 -7.96
N PRO A 57 2.11 12.02 -9.05
CA PRO A 57 2.32 11.53 -10.41
C PRO A 57 3.80 11.34 -10.74
N GLU A 58 4.12 10.31 -11.51
CA GLU A 58 5.49 9.90 -11.84
C GLU A 58 6.33 9.61 -10.59
N PHE A 59 5.69 9.07 -9.56
CA PHE A 59 6.36 8.62 -8.36
C PHE A 59 5.63 7.45 -7.71
N MET A 60 4.55 7.72 -6.98
CA MET A 60 3.85 6.71 -6.19
C MET A 60 2.47 7.17 -5.65
N LEU A 61 1.68 6.18 -5.23
CA LEU A 61 0.42 6.32 -4.51
C LEU A 61 0.63 5.82 -3.07
N GLN A 62 0.48 6.67 -2.06
CA GLN A 62 0.65 6.32 -0.65
C GLN A 62 -0.69 6.29 0.09
N GLY A 63 -0.88 5.23 0.87
CA GLY A 63 -2.08 4.97 1.67
C GLY A 63 -1.74 4.23 2.97
N GLY A 64 -2.76 3.65 3.60
CA GLY A 64 -2.59 2.78 4.77
C GLY A 64 -2.54 3.49 6.14
N ASP A 65 -2.71 4.81 6.19
CA ASP A 65 -2.98 5.51 7.46
C ASP A 65 -4.47 5.44 7.77
N PHE A 66 -4.92 4.32 8.31
CA PHE A 66 -6.32 4.10 8.71
C PHE A 66 -6.67 4.73 10.08
N THR A 67 -5.71 5.37 10.76
CA THR A 67 -5.95 5.94 12.10
C THR A 67 -6.18 7.45 12.08
N ARG A 68 -5.49 8.16 11.18
CA ARG A 68 -5.55 9.62 11.06
C ARG A 68 -5.84 10.08 9.64
N GLY A 69 -5.49 9.28 8.64
CA GLY A 69 -5.75 9.59 7.22
C GLY A 69 -4.90 10.71 6.64
N ASP A 70 -3.83 11.14 7.33
CA ASP A 70 -3.00 12.29 6.94
C ASP A 70 -1.50 11.94 6.78
N GLY A 71 -1.14 10.68 7.04
CA GLY A 71 0.23 10.19 6.95
C GLY A 71 1.00 10.25 8.28
N THR A 72 0.39 10.75 9.37
CA THR A 72 1.01 10.79 10.70
C THR A 72 0.66 9.59 11.58
N GLY A 73 -0.26 8.74 11.13
CA GLY A 73 -0.73 7.58 11.87
C GLY A 73 -0.39 6.23 11.24
N GLY A 74 -1.22 5.24 11.55
CA GLY A 74 -1.06 3.85 11.18
C GLY A 74 -0.47 3.01 12.32
N LYS A 75 -0.74 1.72 12.29
CA LYS A 75 -0.16 0.74 13.21
C LYS A 75 -0.12 -0.64 12.55
N SER A 76 0.86 -1.45 12.93
CA SER A 76 0.98 -2.82 12.45
C SER A 76 0.14 -3.78 13.29
N ILE A 77 0.01 -5.02 12.83
CA ILE A 77 -0.55 -6.11 13.64
C ILE A 77 0.35 -6.48 14.85
N TYR A 78 1.59 -6.01 14.86
CA TYR A 78 2.60 -6.31 15.89
C TYR A 78 2.72 -5.22 16.96
N GLY A 79 1.94 -4.14 16.84
CA GLY A 79 2.05 -2.93 17.67
C GLY A 79 2.20 -1.67 16.81
N GLU A 80 2.62 -0.56 17.42
CA GLU A 80 2.73 0.72 16.71
C GLU A 80 3.68 0.67 15.51
N LYS A 81 4.85 0.03 15.69
CA LYS A 81 5.90 -0.08 14.67
C LYS A 81 6.57 -1.46 14.68
N PHE A 82 7.15 -1.85 13.55
CA PHE A 82 8.03 -3.02 13.42
C PHE A 82 9.28 -2.70 12.57
N ALA A 83 10.31 -3.54 12.75
CA ALA A 83 11.62 -3.37 12.13
C ALA A 83 11.60 -3.55 10.61
N ASP A 84 12.61 -3.00 9.92
CA ASP A 84 12.86 -3.30 8.51
C ASP A 84 13.28 -4.77 8.40
N GLU A 85 12.50 -5.59 7.70
CA GLU A 85 12.74 -7.03 7.67
C GLU A 85 14.00 -7.40 6.88
N ASN A 86 14.14 -6.86 5.67
CA ASN A 86 15.38 -6.81 4.88
C ASN A 86 15.19 -5.90 3.65
N PHE A 87 16.25 -5.71 2.88
CA PHE A 87 16.25 -4.93 1.63
C PHE A 87 16.76 -5.75 0.44
N GLN A 88 16.48 -7.05 0.38
CA GLN A 88 16.91 -7.91 -0.74
C GLN A 88 16.25 -7.49 -2.06
N LEU A 89 14.97 -7.12 -2.00
CA LEU A 89 14.19 -6.62 -3.12
C LEU A 89 14.41 -5.12 -3.33
N LYS A 90 14.37 -4.69 -4.59
CA LYS A 90 14.68 -3.32 -5.05
C LYS A 90 13.53 -2.70 -5.84
N HIS A 91 13.47 -1.38 -5.92
CA HIS A 91 12.41 -0.62 -6.58
C HIS A 91 12.64 -0.48 -8.09
N THR A 92 12.62 -1.60 -8.81
CA THR A 92 13.04 -1.75 -10.21
C THR A 92 11.95 -1.55 -11.25
N LYS A 93 10.67 -1.43 -10.88
CA LYS A 93 9.56 -1.27 -11.86
C LYS A 93 8.30 -0.63 -11.26
N PRO A 94 7.42 -0.04 -12.10
CA PRO A 94 6.08 0.35 -11.70
C PRO A 94 5.26 -0.82 -11.14
N GLY A 95 4.34 -0.53 -10.24
CA GLY A 95 3.43 -1.49 -9.62
C GLY A 95 4.02 -2.24 -8.43
N GLN A 96 5.27 -1.96 -8.02
CA GLN A 96 5.82 -2.53 -6.78
C GLN A 96 5.19 -1.90 -5.55
N LEU A 97 4.91 -2.75 -4.56
CA LEU A 97 4.32 -2.42 -3.27
C LEU A 97 5.42 -2.40 -2.20
N SER A 98 5.52 -1.30 -1.46
CA SER A 98 6.61 -1.05 -0.52
C SER A 98 6.15 -0.30 0.72
N MET A 99 6.83 -0.50 1.84
CA MET A 99 6.46 0.11 3.13
C MET A 99 6.83 1.59 3.17
N ALA A 100 5.89 2.45 3.55
CA ALA A 100 6.22 3.80 3.98
C ALA A 100 6.71 3.78 5.43
N ASN A 101 7.67 4.65 5.76
CA ASN A 101 8.24 4.75 7.10
C ASN A 101 8.69 6.19 7.41
N ALA A 102 9.00 6.45 8.67
CA ALA A 102 9.53 7.70 9.19
C ALA A 102 11.01 7.54 9.64
N GLY A 103 11.78 6.78 8.86
CA GLY A 103 13.16 6.38 9.18
C GLY A 103 13.29 4.89 9.52
N PRO A 104 14.53 4.42 9.78
CA PRO A 104 14.81 3.00 9.98
C PRO A 104 13.94 2.37 11.07
N ASN A 105 13.44 1.17 10.81
CA ASN A 105 12.65 0.36 11.75
C ASN A 105 11.36 1.01 12.25
N THR A 106 10.69 1.78 11.39
CA THR A 106 9.42 2.45 11.73
C THR A 106 8.24 2.05 10.85
N ASN A 107 8.27 0.82 10.33
CA ASN A 107 7.17 0.29 9.53
C ASN A 107 5.91 0.14 10.38
N GLY A 108 4.75 0.51 9.85
CA GLY A 108 3.45 0.39 10.51
C GLY A 108 2.44 -0.26 9.58
N SER A 109 1.48 0.54 9.12
CA SER A 109 0.51 0.13 8.08
C SER A 109 0.60 0.92 6.79
N GLN A 110 1.32 2.04 6.79
CA GLN A 110 1.42 2.85 5.58
C GLN A 110 2.27 2.16 4.53
N PHE A 111 1.82 2.24 3.29
CA PHE A 111 2.45 1.63 2.13
C PHE A 111 2.40 2.59 0.95
N PHE A 112 3.17 2.29 -0.09
CA PHE A 112 3.01 2.93 -1.38
C PHE A 112 3.10 1.95 -2.55
N ILE A 113 2.42 2.30 -3.64
CA ILE A 113 2.49 1.64 -4.94
C ILE A 113 3.29 2.54 -5.88
N THR A 114 4.40 2.04 -6.41
CA THR A 114 5.25 2.78 -7.35
C THR A 114 4.58 2.92 -8.72
N THR A 115 4.79 4.06 -9.40
CA THR A 115 4.34 4.26 -10.79
C THR A 115 5.49 4.40 -11.79
N ILE A 116 6.71 4.57 -11.26
CA ILE A 116 7.98 4.54 -12.00
C ILE A 116 9.03 3.72 -11.21
N VAL A 117 10.21 3.54 -11.78
CA VAL A 117 11.39 3.04 -11.05
C VAL A 117 11.79 4.07 -9.99
N THR A 118 12.01 3.64 -8.74
CA THR A 118 12.30 4.53 -7.60
C THR A 118 13.54 4.06 -6.82
N ASP A 119 14.64 3.82 -7.54
CA ASP A 119 15.89 3.24 -7.01
C ASP A 119 16.51 4.04 -5.84
N TRP A 120 16.27 5.34 -5.73
CA TRP A 120 16.70 6.18 -4.60
C TRP A 120 16.06 5.79 -3.24
N LEU A 121 15.00 4.97 -3.27
CA LEU A 121 14.34 4.39 -2.08
C LEU A 121 14.95 3.05 -1.65
N ASP A 122 15.85 2.47 -2.45
CA ASP A 122 16.49 1.20 -2.13
C ASP A 122 17.27 1.29 -0.81
N ASN A 123 17.18 0.23 -0.01
CA ASN A 123 17.76 0.14 1.33
C ASN A 123 17.17 1.10 2.37
N LYS A 124 16.05 1.76 2.04
CA LYS A 124 15.31 2.64 2.97
C LYS A 124 13.87 2.18 3.17
N HIS A 125 13.27 1.58 2.15
CA HIS A 125 11.90 1.08 2.19
C HIS A 125 11.87 -0.40 1.81
N VAL A 126 11.13 -1.20 2.59
CA VAL A 126 11.00 -2.64 2.37
C VAL A 126 10.00 -2.88 1.25
N VAL A 127 10.46 -3.38 0.10
CA VAL A 127 9.58 -3.89 -0.97
C VAL A 127 9.02 -5.24 -0.54
N PHE A 128 7.71 -5.42 -0.64
CA PHE A 128 7.04 -6.62 -0.11
C PHE A 128 5.93 -7.21 -0.99
N GLY A 129 5.67 -6.62 -2.15
CA GLY A 129 4.76 -7.19 -3.12
C GLY A 129 4.75 -6.44 -4.44
N GLU A 130 3.78 -6.79 -5.28
CA GLU A 130 3.53 -6.12 -6.55
C GLU A 130 2.08 -6.25 -6.99
N VAL A 131 1.62 -5.27 -7.76
CA VAL A 131 0.33 -5.31 -8.46
C VAL A 131 0.39 -6.38 -9.54
N VAL A 132 -0.58 -7.29 -9.51
CA VAL A 132 -0.76 -8.35 -10.52
C VAL A 132 -2.02 -8.13 -11.37
N GLU A 133 -3.01 -7.39 -10.87
CA GLU A 133 -4.19 -6.94 -11.62
C GLU A 133 -4.59 -5.51 -11.18
N GLY A 134 -5.21 -4.73 -12.07
CA GLY A 134 -5.68 -3.37 -11.76
C GLY A 134 -4.63 -2.26 -11.92
N MET A 135 -3.61 -2.46 -12.75
CA MET A 135 -2.61 -1.41 -13.01
C MET A 135 -3.20 -0.18 -13.74
N ASP A 136 -4.29 -0.38 -14.48
CA ASP A 136 -5.12 0.69 -15.04
C ASP A 136 -5.78 1.53 -13.94
N ILE A 137 -6.26 0.89 -12.86
CA ILE A 137 -6.79 1.60 -11.68
C ILE A 137 -5.69 2.38 -10.96
N VAL A 138 -4.48 1.82 -10.84
CA VAL A 138 -3.31 2.53 -10.30
C VAL A 138 -3.03 3.81 -11.10
N LYS A 139 -3.03 3.73 -12.44
CA LYS A 139 -2.84 4.90 -13.31
C LYS A 139 -3.99 5.91 -13.21
N GLN A 140 -5.23 5.44 -13.06
CA GLN A 140 -6.38 6.32 -12.85
C GLN A 140 -6.24 7.11 -11.55
N VAL A 141 -5.85 6.45 -10.46
CA VAL A 141 -5.59 7.11 -9.17
C VAL A 141 -4.40 8.06 -9.26
N GLU A 142 -3.32 7.67 -9.95
CA GLU A 142 -2.15 8.52 -10.19
C GLU A 142 -2.52 9.87 -10.85
N ALA A 143 -3.39 9.86 -11.86
CA ALA A 143 -3.82 11.07 -12.57
C ALA A 143 -4.57 12.07 -11.66
N LEU A 144 -5.12 11.59 -10.54
CA LEU A 144 -5.79 12.39 -9.53
C LEU A 144 -4.83 12.96 -8.48
N GLY A 145 -3.54 12.63 -8.54
CA GLY A 145 -2.51 13.22 -7.71
C GLY A 145 -2.07 14.62 -8.13
N SER A 146 -1.14 15.17 -7.36
CA SER A 146 -0.50 16.46 -7.64
C SER A 146 0.95 16.46 -7.14
N ARG A 147 1.73 17.49 -7.54
CA ARG A 147 3.16 17.57 -7.22
C ARG A 147 3.45 17.62 -5.71
N ASN A 148 2.56 18.19 -4.91
CA ASN A 148 2.72 18.24 -3.45
C ASN A 148 2.11 17.01 -2.75
N GLY A 149 1.52 16.08 -3.51
CA GLY A 149 0.90 14.86 -3.01
C GLY A 149 -0.59 14.97 -2.70
N ALA A 150 -1.19 16.16 -2.71
CA ALA A 150 -2.62 16.30 -2.49
C ALA A 150 -3.42 15.64 -3.62
N THR A 151 -4.53 14.98 -3.28
CA THR A 151 -5.41 14.34 -4.25
C THR A 151 -6.53 15.29 -4.68
N LYS A 152 -6.90 15.25 -5.96
CA LYS A 152 -8.01 16.02 -6.56
C LYS A 152 -9.39 15.42 -6.26
N ALA A 153 -9.41 14.21 -5.73
CA ALA A 153 -10.60 13.44 -5.40
C ALA A 153 -10.35 12.62 -4.14
N LYS A 154 -11.43 12.21 -3.48
CA LYS A 154 -11.36 11.25 -2.37
C LYS A 154 -11.16 9.86 -2.95
N ILE A 155 -10.00 9.24 -2.72
CA ILE A 155 -9.69 7.88 -3.17
C ILE A 155 -9.70 6.96 -1.96
N THR A 156 -10.67 6.06 -1.88
CA THR A 156 -10.92 5.20 -0.71
C THR A 156 -10.75 3.73 -1.08
N ILE A 157 -10.16 2.96 -0.16
CA ILE A 157 -10.17 1.49 -0.18
C ILE A 157 -11.54 1.07 0.38
N ALA A 158 -12.54 0.93 -0.49
CA ALA A 158 -13.91 0.64 -0.08
C ALA A 158 -14.08 -0.76 0.49
N LYS A 159 -13.33 -1.73 -0.04
CA LYS A 159 -13.21 -3.09 0.49
C LYS A 159 -11.78 -3.58 0.34
N SER A 160 -11.36 -4.45 1.25
CA SER A 160 -10.07 -5.13 1.18
C SER A 160 -10.15 -6.56 1.68
N GLY A 161 -9.24 -7.43 1.24
CA GLY A 161 -9.19 -8.81 1.73
C GLY A 161 -8.23 -9.68 0.93
N VAL A 162 -8.40 -10.99 1.05
CA VAL A 162 -7.66 -11.99 0.26
C VAL A 162 -8.54 -12.49 -0.88
N VAL A 163 -7.95 -12.69 -2.06
CA VAL A 163 -8.64 -13.20 -3.24
C VAL A 163 -8.99 -14.68 -3.03
N GLY A 164 -10.28 -15.00 -2.96
CA GLY A 164 -10.77 -16.38 -2.82
C GLY A 164 -11.08 -16.82 -1.39
N ALA A 165 -11.14 -15.89 -0.44
CA ALA A 165 -11.85 -16.07 0.82
C ALA A 165 -13.36 -15.90 0.64
#